data_AF-A0A831P122-F1
#
_entry.id   AF-A0A831P122-F1
#
_cell.length_a   1.000
_cell.length_b   1.000
_cell.length_c   1.000
_cell.angle_alpha   90.00
_cell.angle_beta   90.00
_cell.angle_gamma   90.00
#
_symmetry.space_group_name_H-M   'P 1'
#
loop_
_entity.id
_entity.type
_entity.pdbx_description
1 polymer ?
#
loop_
_entity_poly.entity_id
_entity_poly.type
_entity_poly.pdbx_seq_one_letter_code
_entity_poly.pdbx_strand_id
1 'polypeptide(L)'
;MLTTSRTGRRLHAGNPDSLWGLAAYLIWGSFPIYFKALVRVSPSEVLAHRILWSAVFLLIFVAATGAGAQLKSLLADRRTVATLAVTTLLIATNWFVFIYAVAAGKVLESSLGYYINPLVSIFLAAVFLGEKLTGRQKLSIVLASAGVAIQTVIIGRLPIISLTLAFTFCFIWAGLILYSSESLGWGVGEEARGSN
;
A
#
# COMPACT_ATOMS: atom_id res chain seq x y z
N MET A 1 20.20 -17.53 39.46
CA MET A 1 21.47 -16.78 39.57
C MET A 1 22.38 -17.27 38.44
N LEU A 2 23.06 -16.36 37.74
CA LEU A 2 23.93 -16.52 36.54
C LEU A 2 23.33 -16.12 35.18
N THR A 3 23.28 -14.80 34.99
CA THR A 3 23.84 -14.00 33.87
C THR A 3 24.43 -14.74 32.66
N THR A 4 23.95 -14.37 31.47
CA THR A 4 24.76 -14.10 30.26
C THR A 4 23.92 -13.17 29.34
N SER A 5 23.94 -11.85 29.54
CA SER A 5 24.79 -10.86 28.86
C SER A 5 24.97 -11.02 27.33
N ARG A 6 24.34 -10.09 26.59
CA ARG A 6 24.82 -9.41 25.37
C ARG A 6 25.34 -10.23 24.18
N THR A 7 24.57 -10.26 23.09
CA THR A 7 25.07 -10.14 21.70
C THR A 7 23.87 -9.85 20.78
N GLY A 8 23.81 -8.88 19.87
CA GLY A 8 24.72 -7.82 19.47
C GLY A 8 23.89 -6.88 18.60
N ARG A 9 23.97 -5.58 18.88
CA ARG A 9 23.42 -4.53 18.02
C ARG A 9 24.30 -4.51 16.76
N ARG A 10 23.97 -5.32 15.74
CA ARG A 10 24.60 -5.19 14.42
C ARG A 10 24.01 -3.95 13.75
N LEU A 11 24.60 -2.80 14.04
CA LEU A 11 24.55 -1.68 13.12
C LEU A 11 25.35 -2.12 11.90
N HIS A 12 24.64 -2.71 10.93
CA HIS A 12 25.22 -3.07 9.64
C HIS A 12 25.52 -1.78 8.87
N ALA A 13 26.72 -1.24 9.09
CA ALA A 13 27.35 -0.35 8.15
C ALA A 13 27.56 -1.14 6.83
N GLY A 14 26.81 -0.78 5.79
CA GLY A 14 27.02 -1.26 4.42
C GLY A 14 26.53 -2.68 4.10
N ASN A 15 25.30 -3.06 4.49
CA ASN A 15 24.69 -4.26 3.91
C ASN A 15 24.24 -4.01 2.45
N PRO A 16 24.43 -4.95 1.51
CA PRO A 16 23.90 -4.83 0.14
C PRO A 16 22.38 -4.58 0.12
N ASP A 17 21.66 -4.97 1.17
CA ASP A 17 20.24 -4.69 1.38
C ASP A 17 19.91 -3.19 1.37
N SER A 18 20.81 -2.33 1.88
CA SER A 18 20.61 -0.88 1.84
C SER A 18 20.81 -0.31 0.43
N LEU A 19 21.70 -0.92 -0.36
CA LEU A 19 21.89 -0.56 -1.76
C LEU A 19 20.69 -0.97 -2.62
N TRP A 20 20.12 -2.16 -2.38
CA TRP A 20 18.89 -2.60 -3.05
C TRP A 20 17.70 -1.70 -2.71
N GLY A 21 17.55 -1.33 -1.43
CA GLY A 21 16.53 -0.37 -1.00
C GLY A 21 16.70 0.99 -1.68
N LEU A 22 17.93 1.52 -1.71
CA LEU A 22 18.23 2.78 -2.37
C LEU A 22 17.92 2.72 -3.88
N ALA A 23 18.36 1.66 -4.56
CA ALA A 23 18.09 1.45 -5.99
C ALA A 23 16.59 1.38 -6.27
N ALA A 24 15.83 0.64 -5.45
CA ALA A 24 14.38 0.56 -5.57
C ALA A 24 13.70 1.94 -5.40
N TYR A 25 14.11 2.73 -4.41
CA TYR A 25 13.56 4.08 -4.21
C TYR A 25 13.97 5.05 -5.32
N LEU A 26 15.17 4.94 -5.88
CA LEU A 26 15.60 5.75 -7.02
C LEU A 26 14.81 5.41 -8.29
N ILE A 27 14.63 4.12 -8.58
CA ILE A 27 13.80 3.66 -9.70
C ILE A 27 12.37 4.18 -9.51
N TRP A 28 11.80 3.99 -8.32
CA TRP A 28 10.43 4.41 -8.06
C TRP A 28 10.26 5.93 -8.12
N GLY A 29 11.20 6.69 -7.55
CA GLY A 29 11.23 8.16 -7.59
C GLY A 29 11.42 8.74 -9.00
N SER A 30 11.96 7.95 -9.95
CA SER A 30 12.08 8.34 -11.36
C SER A 30 10.79 8.17 -12.16
N PHE A 31 9.80 7.39 -11.67
CA PHE A 31 8.56 7.13 -12.41
C PHE A 31 7.73 8.38 -12.75
N PRO A 32 7.60 9.40 -11.89
CA PRO A 32 6.95 10.65 -12.28
C PRO A 32 7.60 11.29 -13.51
N ILE A 33 8.92 11.18 -13.68
CA ILE A 33 9.64 11.71 -14.86
C ILE A 33 9.24 10.92 -16.11
N TYR A 34 9.21 9.59 -16.01
CA TYR A 34 8.76 8.71 -17.09
C TYR A 34 7.30 9.01 -17.50
N PHE A 35 6.37 9.09 -16.55
CA PHE A 35 4.97 9.38 -16.87
C PHE A 35 4.76 10.81 -17.41
N LYS A 36 5.57 11.77 -16.96
CA LYS A 36 5.57 13.12 -17.52
C LYS A 36 6.02 13.12 -18.98
N ALA A 37 6.98 12.27 -19.37
CA ALA A 37 7.36 12.09 -20.76
C ALA A 37 6.24 11.46 -21.62
N LEU A 38 5.32 10.72 -20.99
CA LEU A 38 4.16 10.09 -21.62
C LEU A 38 2.87 10.91 -21.54
N VAL A 39 2.93 12.20 -21.17
CA VAL A 39 1.72 13.05 -21.00
C VAL A 39 0.81 13.14 -22.24
N ARG A 40 1.32 12.80 -23.43
CA ARG A 40 0.54 12.74 -24.68
C ARG A 40 -0.34 11.49 -24.79
N VAL A 41 -0.07 10.46 -24.00
CA VAL A 41 -0.84 9.21 -23.94
C VAL A 41 -1.83 9.31 -22.80
N SER A 42 -3.06 8.81 -22.98
CA SER A 42 -4.05 8.88 -21.91
C SER A 42 -3.60 8.06 -20.68
N PRO A 43 -3.79 8.56 -19.44
CA PRO A 43 -3.51 7.78 -18.22
C PRO A 43 -4.19 6.40 -18.21
N SER A 44 -5.37 6.26 -18.82
CA SER A 44 -6.07 4.99 -18.95
C SER A 44 -5.36 4.01 -19.87
N GLU A 45 -4.79 4.49 -20.98
CA GLU A 45 -4.03 3.68 -21.93
C GLU A 45 -2.71 3.20 -21.31
N VAL A 46 -2.00 4.11 -20.61
CA VAL A 46 -0.77 3.75 -19.87
C VAL A 46 -1.07 2.65 -18.86
N LEU A 47 -2.16 2.79 -18.10
CA LEU A 47 -2.57 1.78 -17.13
C LEU A 47 -2.96 0.46 -17.80
N ALA A 48 -3.70 0.50 -18.90
CA ALA A 48 -4.13 -0.68 -19.64
C ALA A 48 -2.93 -1.49 -20.17
N HIS A 49 -1.96 -0.81 -20.81
CA HIS A 49 -0.72 -1.45 -21.26
C HIS A 49 0.05 -2.08 -20.11
N ARG A 50 0.11 -1.39 -18.97
CA ARG A 50 0.78 -1.91 -17.78
C ARG A 50 0.11 -3.17 -17.25
N ILE A 51 -1.22 -3.21 -17.17
CA ILE A 51 -1.97 -4.38 -16.74
C ILE A 51 -1.77 -5.53 -17.73
N LEU A 52 -1.87 -5.25 -19.03
CA LEU A 52 -1.71 -6.25 -20.08
C LEU A 52 -0.33 -6.91 -20.03
N TRP A 53 0.75 -6.12 -20.00
CA TRP A 53 2.11 -6.65 -19.95
C TRP A 53 2.41 -7.36 -18.64
N SER A 54 1.87 -6.90 -17.52
CA SER A 54 1.99 -7.61 -16.23
C SER A 54 1.29 -8.97 -16.29
N ALA A 55 0.09 -9.03 -16.87
CA ALA A 55 -0.65 -10.27 -17.04
C ALA A 55 0.09 -11.25 -17.97
N VAL A 56 0.58 -10.79 -19.12
CA VAL A 56 1.39 -11.60 -20.05
C VAL A 56 2.62 -12.15 -19.33
N PHE A 57 3.37 -11.30 -18.63
CA PHE A 57 4.56 -11.72 -17.89
C PHE A 57 4.23 -12.77 -16.81
N LEU A 58 3.18 -12.54 -16.02
CA LEU A 58 2.77 -13.48 -14.97
C LEU A 58 2.28 -14.81 -15.55
N LEU A 59 1.56 -14.81 -16.67
CA LEU A 59 1.15 -16.05 -17.34
C LEU A 59 2.36 -16.84 -17.86
N ILE A 60 3.35 -16.17 -18.45
CA ILE A 60 4.61 -16.80 -18.86
C ILE A 60 5.34 -17.38 -17.65
N PHE A 61 5.40 -16.64 -16.54
CA PHE A 61 6.03 -17.09 -15.30
C PHE A 61 5.33 -18.32 -14.71
N VAL A 62 3.99 -18.34 -14.66
CA VAL A 62 3.21 -19.49 -14.20
C VAL A 62 3.43 -20.71 -15.10
N ALA A 63 3.49 -20.51 -16.42
CA ALA A 63 3.79 -21.58 -17.36
C ALA A 63 5.21 -22.13 -17.15
N ALA A 64 6.20 -21.25 -16.98
CA ALA A 64 7.60 -21.64 -16.75
C ALA A 64 7.84 -22.35 -15.42
N THR A 65 7.05 -22.03 -14.38
CA THR A 65 7.16 -22.65 -13.05
C THR A 65 6.27 -23.88 -12.88
N GLY A 66 5.43 -24.22 -13.86
CA GLY A 66 4.50 -25.35 -13.78
C GLY A 66 3.33 -25.14 -12.80
N ALA A 67 3.13 -23.91 -12.30
CA ALA A 67 2.13 -23.58 -11.28
C ALA A 67 0.67 -23.49 -11.82
N GLY A 68 0.41 -24.01 -13.02
CA GLY A 68 -0.90 -23.89 -13.67
C GLY A 68 -2.04 -24.60 -12.91
N ALA A 69 -1.76 -25.72 -12.25
CA ALA A 69 -2.77 -26.42 -11.44
C ALA A 69 -3.19 -25.59 -10.21
N GLN A 70 -2.22 -24.94 -9.56
CA GLN A 70 -2.47 -24.04 -8.42
C GLN A 70 -3.25 -22.79 -8.85
N LEU A 71 -2.92 -22.21 -10.01
CA LEU A 71 -3.70 -21.11 -10.57
C LEU A 71 -5.17 -21.52 -10.80
N LYS A 72 -5.41 -22.70 -11.37
CA LYS A 72 -6.78 -23.22 -11.56
C LYS A 72 -7.52 -23.42 -10.24
N SER A 73 -6.86 -23.94 -9.21
CA SER A 73 -7.52 -24.13 -7.90
C SER A 73 -7.89 -22.79 -7.25
N LEU A 74 -7.02 -21.79 -7.35
CA LEU A 74 -7.29 -20.43 -6.84
C LEU A 74 -8.44 -19.75 -7.60
N LEU A 75 -8.52 -19.95 -8.91
CA LEU A 75 -9.61 -19.41 -9.73
C LEU A 75 -10.95 -20.12 -9.49
N ALA A 76 -10.94 -21.35 -9.00
CA ALA A 76 -12.15 -22.08 -8.64
C ALA A 76 -12.77 -21.57 -7.31
N ASP A 77 -11.95 -20.99 -6.42
CA ASP A 77 -12.44 -20.39 -5.18
C ASP A 77 -13.01 -19.00 -5.43
N ARG A 78 -14.35 -18.92 -5.48
CA ARG A 78 -15.11 -17.68 -5.68
C ARG A 78 -14.78 -16.60 -4.65
N ARG A 79 -14.48 -16.97 -3.40
CA ARG A 79 -14.15 -16.01 -2.35
C ARG A 79 -12.79 -15.39 -2.60
N THR A 80 -11.79 -16.22 -2.90
CA THR A 80 -10.46 -15.74 -3.29
C THR A 80 -10.52 -14.85 -4.52
N VAL A 81 -11.26 -15.24 -5.56
CA VAL A 81 -11.45 -14.41 -6.76
C VAL A 81 -12.13 -13.07 -6.43
N ALA A 82 -13.17 -13.06 -5.59
CA ALA A 82 -13.85 -11.82 -5.21
C ALA A 82 -12.91 -10.87 -4.43
N THR A 83 -12.17 -11.39 -3.45
CA THR A 83 -11.18 -10.61 -2.68
C THR A 83 -10.09 -10.05 -3.58
N LEU A 84 -9.58 -10.86 -4.51
CA LEU A 84 -8.58 -10.43 -5.50
C LEU A 84 -9.15 -9.35 -6.42
N ALA A 85 -10.39 -9.50 -6.91
CA ALA A 85 -11.02 -8.51 -7.77
C ALA A 85 -11.15 -7.15 -7.08
N VAL A 86 -11.64 -7.12 -5.84
CA VAL A 86 -11.74 -5.88 -5.05
C VAL A 86 -10.36 -5.26 -4.84
N THR A 87 -9.38 -6.06 -4.43
CA THR A 87 -8.01 -5.57 -4.18
C THR A 87 -7.37 -5.04 -5.45
N THR A 88 -7.52 -5.73 -6.58
CA THR A 88 -7.02 -5.30 -7.89
C THR A 88 -7.69 -4.00 -8.34
N LEU A 89 -9.01 -3.84 -8.18
CA LEU A 89 -9.70 -2.60 -8.53
C LEU A 89 -9.20 -1.42 -7.70
N LEU A 90 -8.96 -1.61 -6.40
CA LEU A 90 -8.42 -0.57 -5.54
C LEU A 90 -6.98 -0.20 -5.93
N ILE A 91 -6.12 -1.19 -6.21
CA ILE A 91 -4.75 -0.96 -6.68
C ILE A 91 -4.74 -0.28 -8.06
N ALA A 92 -5.61 -0.69 -8.98
CA ALA A 92 -5.73 -0.10 -10.30
C ALA A 92 -6.19 1.36 -10.20
N THR A 93 -7.18 1.64 -9.34
CA THR A 93 -7.64 3.01 -9.06
C THR A 93 -6.52 3.86 -8.47
N ASN A 94 -5.76 3.31 -7.53
CA ASN A 94 -4.61 4.00 -6.94
C ASN A 94 -3.57 4.39 -8.00
N TRP A 95 -3.19 3.43 -8.85
CA TRP A 95 -2.24 3.69 -9.95
C TRP A 95 -2.78 4.66 -10.97
N PHE A 96 -4.07 4.55 -11.32
CA PHE A 96 -4.71 5.49 -12.24
C PHE A 96 -4.62 6.92 -11.72
N VAL A 97 -5.01 7.13 -10.46
CA VAL A 97 -4.97 8.46 -9.81
C VAL A 97 -3.56 9.01 -9.75
N PHE A 98 -2.55 8.17 -9.51
CA PHE A 98 -1.15 8.58 -9.56
C PHE A 98 -0.69 9.01 -10.96
N ILE A 99 -0.93 8.18 -11.98
CA ILE A 99 -0.55 8.51 -13.37
C ILE A 99 -1.27 9.78 -13.82
N TYR A 100 -2.57 9.90 -13.50
CA TYR A 100 -3.35 11.11 -13.75
C TYR A 100 -2.78 12.34 -13.03
N ALA A 101 -2.39 12.21 -11.75
CA ALA A 101 -1.82 13.32 -11.00
C ALA A 101 -0.51 13.81 -11.64
N VAL A 102 0.34 12.90 -12.11
CA VAL A 102 1.57 13.25 -12.82
C VAL A 102 1.26 13.93 -14.15
N ALA A 103 0.36 13.36 -14.95
CA ALA A 103 -0.03 13.91 -16.25
C ALA A 103 -0.68 15.30 -16.12
N ALA A 104 -1.46 15.54 -15.07
CA ALA A 104 -2.11 16.81 -14.77
C ALA A 104 -1.18 17.83 -14.06
N GLY A 105 0.10 17.52 -13.86
CA GLY A 105 1.05 18.40 -13.16
C GLY A 105 0.83 18.52 -11.65
N LYS A 106 -0.04 17.69 -11.06
CA LYS A 106 -0.40 17.67 -9.63
C LYS A 106 0.47 16.70 -8.83
N VAL A 107 1.75 16.60 -9.19
CA VAL A 107 2.70 15.66 -8.56
C VAL A 107 2.80 15.92 -7.04
N LEU A 108 2.79 17.18 -6.62
CA LEU A 108 2.84 17.55 -5.20
C LEU A 108 1.64 16.98 -4.41
N GLU A 109 0.43 17.02 -4.99
CA GLU A 109 -0.76 16.43 -4.36
C GLU A 109 -0.58 14.90 -4.22
N SER A 110 -0.03 14.24 -5.24
CA SER A 110 0.21 12.79 -5.16
C SER A 110 1.24 12.42 -4.09
N SER A 111 2.34 13.16 -3.99
CA SER A 111 3.39 12.93 -3.00
C SER A 111 2.87 13.11 -1.57
N LEU A 112 2.02 14.12 -1.32
CA LEU A 112 1.40 14.27 -0.01
C LEU A 112 0.47 13.07 0.30
N GLY A 113 -0.30 12.61 -0.69
CA GLY A 113 -1.12 11.39 -0.55
C GLY A 113 -0.30 10.18 -0.11
N TYR A 114 0.82 9.91 -0.79
CA TYR A 114 1.70 8.80 -0.43
C TYR A 114 2.38 8.97 0.94
N TYR A 115 2.66 10.20 1.36
CA TYR A 115 3.18 10.48 2.71
C TYR A 115 2.15 10.16 3.81
N ILE A 116 0.86 10.36 3.53
CA ILE A 116 -0.25 10.06 4.46
C ILE A 116 -0.47 8.54 4.62
N ASN A 117 -0.19 7.74 3.58
CA ASN A 117 -0.51 6.31 3.56
C ASN A 117 -0.01 5.51 4.78
N PRO A 118 1.29 5.55 5.18
CA PRO A 118 1.76 4.78 6.33
C PRO A 118 1.07 5.18 7.64
N LEU A 119 0.69 6.46 7.78
CA LEU A 119 0.02 6.97 8.98
C LEU A 119 -1.43 6.46 9.05
N VAL A 120 -2.11 6.45 7.91
CA VAL A 120 -3.45 5.86 7.78
C VAL A 120 -3.42 4.36 8.03
N SER A 121 -2.44 3.64 7.48
CA SER A 121 -2.26 2.20 7.75
C SER A 121 -2.04 1.92 9.24
N ILE A 122 -1.20 2.69 9.93
CA ILE A 122 -0.99 2.57 11.38
C ILE A 122 -2.27 2.89 12.17
N PHE A 123 -2.99 3.95 11.78
CA PHE A 123 -4.25 4.32 12.41
C PHE A 123 -5.29 3.21 12.28
N LEU A 124 -5.46 2.65 11.08
CA LEU A 124 -6.39 1.55 10.85
C LEU A 124 -5.98 0.31 11.60
N ALA A 125 -4.69 -0.04 11.59
CA ALA A 125 -4.18 -1.16 12.38
C ALA A 125 -4.53 -0.98 13.86
N ALA A 126 -4.33 0.21 14.43
CA ALA A 126 -4.71 0.48 15.82
C ALA A 126 -6.22 0.38 16.08
N VAL A 127 -7.05 0.83 15.14
CA VAL A 127 -8.53 0.73 15.26
C VAL A 127 -9.01 -0.72 15.15
N PHE A 128 -8.50 -1.49 14.18
CA PHE A 128 -8.94 -2.87 13.94
C PHE A 128 -8.32 -3.88 14.92
N LEU A 129 -7.07 -3.69 15.34
CA LEU A 129 -6.39 -4.55 16.32
C LEU A 129 -6.60 -4.09 17.78
N GLY A 130 -7.26 -2.95 18.01
CA GLY A 130 -7.50 -2.41 19.35
C GLY A 130 -6.24 -1.90 20.07
N GLU A 131 -5.14 -1.68 19.36
CA GLU A 131 -3.89 -1.21 19.93
C GLU A 131 -3.96 0.29 20.30
N LYS A 132 -3.42 0.65 21.47
CA LYS A 132 -3.34 2.05 21.90
C LYS A 132 -2.25 2.79 21.12
N LEU A 133 -2.64 3.81 20.35
CA LEU A 133 -1.70 4.68 19.65
C LEU A 133 -0.74 5.39 20.61
N THR A 134 0.55 5.25 20.33
CA THR A 134 1.64 5.98 21.03
C THR A 134 1.52 7.49 20.79
N GLY A 135 2.06 8.31 21.70
CA GLY A 135 2.04 9.77 21.56
C GLY A 135 2.69 10.26 20.25
N ARG A 136 3.73 9.56 19.76
CA ARG A 136 4.40 9.87 18.49
C ARG A 136 3.49 9.61 17.27
N GLN A 137 2.71 8.53 17.27
CA GLN A 137 1.76 8.25 16.18
C GLN A 137 0.64 9.29 16.12
N LYS A 138 0.13 9.72 17.28
CA LYS A 138 -0.86 10.81 17.36
C LYS A 138 -0.29 12.11 16.80
N LEU A 139 0.95 12.45 17.16
CA LEU A 139 1.63 13.63 16.62
C LEU A 139 1.76 13.55 15.09
N SER A 140 2.15 12.39 14.54
CA SER A 140 2.22 12.22 13.08
C SER A 140 0.88 12.40 12.38
N ILE A 141 -0.22 11.91 12.97
CA ILE A 141 -1.59 12.12 12.43
C ILE A 141 -1.95 13.61 12.42
N VAL A 142 -1.62 14.34 13.49
CA VAL A 142 -1.85 15.80 13.56
C VAL A 142 -1.01 16.53 12.51
N LEU A 143 0.27 16.18 12.36
CA LEU A 143 1.16 16.78 11.36
C LEU A 143 0.68 16.50 9.92
N ALA A 144 0.21 15.28 9.64
CA ALA A 144 -0.34 14.93 8.34
C ALA A 144 -1.63 15.72 8.05
N SER A 145 -2.52 15.82 9.04
CA SER A 145 -3.74 16.63 8.93
C SER A 145 -3.41 18.11 8.68
N ALA A 146 -2.40 18.65 9.36
CA ALA A 146 -1.91 20.00 9.12
C ALA A 146 -1.34 20.18 7.70
N GLY A 147 -0.57 19.20 7.20
CA GLY A 147 -0.06 19.21 5.82
C GLY A 147 -1.18 19.23 4.77
N VAL A 148 -2.24 18.43 4.97
CA VAL A 148 -3.44 18.45 4.10
C VAL A 148 -4.15 19.80 4.18
N ALA A 149 -4.29 20.37 5.38
CA ALA A 149 -4.92 21.69 5.57
C ALA A 149 -4.13 22.79 4.87
N ILE A 150 -2.81 22.84 5.05
CA ILE A 150 -1.91 23.79 4.38
C ILE A 150 -2.03 23.63 2.85
N GLN A 151 -1.97 22.40 2.34
CA GLN A 151 -2.12 22.15 0.91
C GLN A 151 -3.50 22.61 0.40
N THR A 152 -4.57 22.39 1.16
CA THR A 152 -5.93 22.83 0.81
C THR A 152 -6.00 24.35 0.71
N VAL A 153 -5.37 25.08 1.65
CA VAL A 153 -5.31 26.55 1.63
C VAL A 153 -4.49 27.05 0.44
N ILE A 154 -3.34 26.44 0.15
CA ILE A 154 -2.47 26.85 -0.97
C ILE A 154 -3.13 26.59 -2.33
N ILE A 155 -3.78 25.43 -2.50
CA ILE A 155 -4.39 25.04 -3.78
C ILE A 155 -5.79 25.67 -3.95
N GLY A 156 -6.40 26.18 -2.86
CA GLY A 156 -7.73 26.81 -2.87
C GLY A 156 -8.89 25.83 -3.12
N ARG A 157 -8.61 24.53 -3.14
CA ARG A 157 -9.58 23.45 -3.30
C ARG A 157 -9.12 22.22 -2.52
N LEU A 158 -10.06 21.34 -2.19
CA LEU A 158 -9.76 20.10 -1.49
C LEU A 158 -8.80 19.23 -2.34
N PRO A 159 -7.75 18.65 -1.72
CA PRO A 159 -6.76 17.83 -2.41
C PRO A 159 -7.31 16.41 -2.64
N ILE A 160 -8.26 16.31 -3.57
CA ILE A 160 -8.99 15.07 -3.88
C ILE A 160 -8.02 13.95 -4.26
N ILE A 161 -6.90 14.25 -4.93
CA ILE A 161 -5.90 13.25 -5.32
C ILE A 161 -5.25 12.63 -4.08
N SER A 162 -4.76 13.47 -3.15
CA SER A 162 -4.12 13.01 -1.91
C SER A 162 -5.07 12.15 -1.08
N LEU A 163 -6.33 12.60 -0.96
CA LEU A 163 -7.37 11.89 -0.22
C LEU A 163 -7.73 10.56 -0.90
N THR A 164 -7.92 10.55 -2.22
CA THR A 164 -8.27 9.33 -2.97
C THR A 164 -7.17 8.29 -2.86
N LEU A 165 -5.90 8.70 -2.96
CA LEU A 165 -4.76 7.80 -2.75
C LEU A 165 -4.74 7.23 -1.32
N ALA A 166 -4.96 8.07 -0.31
CA ALA A 166 -5.01 7.64 1.09
C ALA A 166 -6.18 6.67 1.37
N PHE A 167 -7.38 6.98 0.87
CA PHE A 167 -8.55 6.14 1.06
C PHE A 167 -8.45 4.81 0.29
N THR A 168 -7.98 4.81 -0.95
CA THR A 168 -7.78 3.55 -1.69
C THR A 168 -6.80 2.62 -0.98
N PHE A 169 -5.70 3.16 -0.42
CA PHE A 169 -4.81 2.39 0.44
C PHE A 169 -5.49 1.88 1.70
N CYS A 170 -6.24 2.73 2.41
CA CYS A 170 -7.02 2.35 3.58
C CYS A 170 -7.91 1.13 3.31
N PHE A 171 -8.68 1.16 2.22
CA PHE A 171 -9.59 0.06 1.87
C PHE A 171 -8.86 -1.22 1.49
N ILE A 172 -7.71 -1.14 0.81
CA ILE A 172 -6.88 -2.33 0.51
C ILE A 172 -6.45 -3.01 1.81
N TRP A 173 -5.96 -2.22 2.77
CA TRP A 173 -5.45 -2.74 4.04
C TRP A 173 -6.57 -3.27 4.94
N ALA A 174 -7.70 -2.56 5.04
CA ALA A 174 -8.85 -3.03 5.80
C ALA A 174 -9.40 -4.36 5.25
N GLY A 175 -9.52 -4.49 3.93
CA GLY A 175 -9.96 -5.73 3.28
C GLY A 175 -9.00 -6.90 3.54
N LEU A 176 -7.69 -6.65 3.51
CA LEU A 176 -6.68 -7.67 3.80
C LEU A 176 -6.72 -8.12 5.27
N ILE A 177 -6.87 -7.18 6.22
CA ILE A 177 -6.98 -7.49 7.65
C ILE A 177 -8.22 -8.36 7.88
N LEU A 178 -9.38 -7.98 7.35
CA LEU A 178 -10.62 -8.73 7.50
C LEU A 178 -10.54 -10.13 6.87
N TYR A 179 -9.98 -10.22 5.66
CA TYR A 179 -9.73 -11.51 5.00
C TYR A 179 -8.80 -12.39 5.84
N SER A 180 -7.72 -11.81 6.38
CA SER A 180 -6.76 -12.54 7.21
C SER A 180 -7.41 -13.03 8.51
N SER A 181 -8.21 -12.22 9.20
CA SER A 181 -8.89 -12.60 10.44
C SER A 181 -9.89 -13.74 10.24
N GLU A 182 -10.62 -13.73 9.13
CA GLU A 182 -11.55 -14.81 8.80
C GLU A 182 -10.83 -16.10 8.40
N SER A 183 -9.69 -16.01 7.71
CA SER A 183 -8.88 -17.17 7.31
C SER A 183 -8.08 -17.79 8.46
N LEU A 184 -7.72 -17.00 9.47
CA LEU A 184 -6.95 -17.42 10.65
C LEU A 184 -7.84 -17.91 11.81
N GLY A 185 -9.17 -17.89 11.66
CA GLY A 185 -10.10 -18.42 12.66
C GLY A 185 -10.10 -17.66 14.00
N TRP A 186 -9.63 -16.41 14.02
CA TRP A 186 -9.69 -15.57 15.22
C TRP A 186 -11.12 -15.05 15.40
N GLY A 187 -11.93 -15.81 16.15
CA GLY A 187 -13.16 -15.30 16.76
C GLY A 187 -12.79 -14.20 17.77
N VAL A 188 -13.01 -12.94 17.39
CA VAL A 188 -12.75 -11.74 18.22
C VAL A 188 -13.74 -11.63 19.40
N GLY A 189 -14.02 -12.73 20.12
CA GLY A 189 -15.09 -12.76 21.12
C GLY A 189 -14.97 -13.74 22.27
N GLU A 190 -14.05 -14.72 22.25
CA GLU A 190 -14.06 -15.79 23.28
C GLU A 190 -13.00 -15.63 24.38
N GLU A 191 -11.89 -14.91 24.15
CA GLU A 191 -10.83 -14.78 25.18
C GLU A 191 -11.16 -13.80 26.32
N ALA A 192 -12.22 -12.98 26.19
CA ALA A 192 -12.64 -12.04 27.24
C ALA A 192 -13.64 -12.60 28.26
N ARG A 193 -14.02 -13.89 28.18
CA ARG A 193 -14.96 -14.56 29.13
C ARG A 193 -14.36 -15.77 29.84
N GLY A 194 -13.04 -15.82 29.97
CA GLY A 194 -12.30 -16.94 30.54
C GLY A 194 -11.42 -16.58 31.73
N SER A 195 -11.89 -15.71 32.64
CA SER A 195 -11.29 -15.59 33.97
C SER A 195 -12.36 -15.15 34.99
N ASN A 196 -13.17 -16.12 35.41
CA ASN A 196 -13.84 -16.09 36.70
C ASN A 196 -13.09 -17.02 37.64
#